data_AF-A0A7C6E4G7-F1
#
_entry.id   AF-A0A7C6E4G7-F1
#
_cell.length_a   1.000
_cell.length_b   1.000
_cell.length_c   1.000
_cell.angle_alpha   90.00
_cell.angle_beta   90.00
_cell.angle_gamma   90.00
#
_symmetry.space_group_name_H-M   'P 1'
#
loop_
_entity.id
_entity.type
_entity.pdbx_description
1 polymer ?
#
loop_
_entity_poly.entity_id
_entity_poly.type
_entity_poly.pdbx_seq_one_letter_code
_entity_poly.pdbx_strand_id
1 'polypeptide(L)'
;MSDYGREFEQEFFAQTRRVHLEVDILDEMWEAIRAVCAANGWDEAEGVRFILAAGLAALEEPRQSRPPSAGAPSEDAALLERLLRERVEINARYAVMRFRAYQFLKDAQALALRLNVCQQERDELRRWVAHLRENSAGAEAA
;
A
#
# COMPACT_ATOMS: atom_id res chain seq x y z
N MET A 1 -11.28 16.96 6.04
CA MET A 1 -11.06 15.50 6.20
C MET A 1 -12.21 14.98 7.02
N SER A 2 -12.99 14.03 6.51
CA SER A 2 -13.98 13.33 7.34
C SER A 2 -13.26 12.68 8.53
N ASP A 3 -13.82 12.74 9.74
CA ASP A 3 -13.22 12.16 10.95
C ASP A 3 -12.89 10.68 10.78
N TYR A 4 -13.67 9.98 9.96
CA TYR A 4 -13.46 8.58 9.60
C TYR A 4 -12.09 8.28 9.00
N GLY A 5 -11.52 9.19 8.21
CA GLY A 5 -10.20 9.00 7.58
C GLY A 5 -9.04 9.13 8.57
N ARG A 6 -9.20 9.92 9.63
CA ARG A 6 -8.19 10.06 10.71
C ARG A 6 -8.25 8.88 11.68
N GLU A 7 -9.46 8.43 12.01
CA GLU A 7 -9.68 7.26 12.87
C GLU A 7 -9.11 5.98 12.23
N PHE A 8 -9.41 5.73 10.95
CA PHE A 8 -8.86 4.58 10.22
C PHE A 8 -7.33 4.58 10.15
N GLU A 9 -6.70 5.74 9.94
CA GLU A 9 -5.24 5.85 9.91
C GLU A 9 -4.62 5.51 11.27
N GLN A 10 -5.20 6.02 12.36
CA GLN A 10 -4.72 5.71 13.71
C GLN A 10 -4.91 4.24 14.06
N GLU A 11 -6.05 3.64 13.71
CA GLU A 11 -6.34 2.24 14.08
C GLU A 11 -5.50 1.23 13.27
N PHE A 12 -5.30 1.45 11.97
CA PHE A 12 -4.64 0.47 11.09
C PHE A 12 -3.15 0.76 10.81
N PHE A 13 -2.71 2.01 10.97
CA PHE A 13 -1.39 2.46 10.54
C PHE A 13 -0.62 3.32 11.55
N ALA A 14 -1.07 3.46 12.80
CA ALA A 14 -0.41 4.32 13.81
C ALA A 14 1.10 4.11 13.97
N GLN A 15 1.60 2.88 13.75
CA GLN A 15 3.03 2.54 13.84
C GLN A 15 3.69 2.25 12.49
N THR A 16 2.97 2.43 11.38
CA THR A 16 3.48 2.08 10.05
C THR A 16 4.35 3.21 9.50
N ARG A 17 5.64 2.94 9.35
CA ARG A 17 6.59 3.80 8.62
C ARG A 17 7.09 3.10 7.36
N ARG A 18 7.26 3.88 6.28
CA ARG A 18 7.98 3.41 5.09
C ARG A 18 9.46 3.30 5.43
N VAL A 19 10.06 2.18 5.06
CA VAL A 19 11.51 1.94 5.15
C VAL A 19 12.02 1.71 3.73
N HIS A 20 13.20 2.26 3.44
CA HIS A 20 13.91 1.99 2.19
C HIS A 20 14.90 0.85 2.42
N LEU A 21 14.94 -0.09 1.49
CA LEU A 21 15.81 -1.27 1.53
C LEU A 21 16.60 -1.32 0.22
N GLU A 22 17.92 -1.46 0.34
CA GLU A 22 18.86 -1.64 -0.77
C GLU A 22 19.68 -2.90 -0.48
N VAL A 23 19.72 -3.83 -1.43
CA VAL A 23 20.38 -5.13 -1.29
C VAL A 23 20.96 -5.53 -2.63
N ASP A 24 22.24 -5.89 -2.64
CA ASP A 24 22.89 -6.46 -3.82
C ASP A 24 22.43 -7.92 -4.01
N ILE A 25 21.98 -8.23 -5.23
CA ILE A 25 21.55 -9.57 -5.62
C ILE A 25 22.18 -9.98 -6.95
N LEU A 26 22.29 -11.28 -7.17
CA LEU A 26 22.74 -11.81 -8.44
C LEU A 26 21.72 -11.53 -9.55
N ASP A 27 22.21 -11.27 -10.76
CA ASP A 27 21.38 -10.94 -11.92
C ASP A 27 20.40 -12.07 -12.25
N GLU A 28 20.82 -13.33 -12.13
CA GLU A 28 19.95 -14.49 -12.36
C GLU A 28 18.79 -14.54 -11.37
N MET A 29 19.02 -14.11 -10.13
CA MET A 29 17.97 -14.02 -9.12
C MET A 29 17.01 -12.86 -9.42
N TRP A 30 17.54 -11.73 -9.88
CA TRP A 30 16.71 -10.60 -10.31
C TRP A 30 15.81 -10.97 -11.49
N GLU A 31 16.35 -11.66 -12.50
CA GLU A 31 15.57 -12.13 -13.64
C GLU A 31 14.48 -13.13 -13.24
N ALA A 32 14.78 -14.04 -12.32
CA ALA A 32 13.78 -14.96 -11.78
C ALA A 32 12.63 -14.21 -11.08
N ILE A 33 12.95 -13.18 -10.29
CA ILE A 33 11.96 -12.32 -9.64
C ILE A 33 11.10 -11.63 -10.70
N ARG A 34 11.71 -11.00 -11.72
CA ARG A 34 10.97 -10.31 -12.79
C ARG A 34 10.06 -11.25 -13.57
N ALA A 35 10.51 -12.47 -13.86
CA ALA A 35 9.70 -13.48 -14.53
C ALA A 35 8.46 -13.85 -13.71
N VAL A 36 8.60 -14.01 -12.38
CA VAL A 36 7.47 -14.25 -11.48
C VAL A 36 6.52 -13.05 -11.45
N CYS A 37 7.04 -11.82 -11.36
CA CYS A 37 6.22 -10.61 -11.41
C CYS A 37 5.40 -10.53 -12.70
N ALA A 38 6.06 -10.72 -13.85
CA ALA A 38 5.42 -10.66 -15.16
C ALA A 38 4.33 -11.73 -15.32
N ALA A 39 4.60 -12.97 -14.88
CA ALA A 39 3.63 -14.06 -14.94
C ALA A 39 2.36 -13.79 -14.11
N ASN A 40 2.47 -13.00 -13.04
CA ASN A 40 1.37 -12.65 -12.17
C ASN A 40 0.79 -11.25 -12.44
N GLY A 41 1.31 -10.52 -13.44
CA GLY A 41 0.88 -9.17 -13.77
C GLY A 41 1.19 -8.14 -12.68
N TRP A 42 2.22 -8.38 -11.86
CA TRP A 42 2.65 -7.47 -10.80
C TRP A 42 3.69 -6.48 -11.29
N ASP A 43 3.66 -5.28 -10.72
CA ASP A 43 4.81 -4.38 -10.83
C ASP A 43 6.00 -4.92 -9.99
N GLU A 44 7.23 -4.52 -10.34
CA GLU A 44 8.44 -5.05 -9.69
C GLU A 44 8.43 -4.83 -8.17
N ALA A 45 7.97 -3.65 -7.72
CA ALA A 45 7.94 -3.31 -6.30
C ALA A 45 6.87 -4.11 -5.53
N GLU A 46 5.73 -4.39 -6.15
CA GLU A 46 4.69 -5.28 -5.64
C GLU A 46 5.21 -6.70 -5.51
N GLY A 47 5.83 -7.24 -6.56
CA GLY A 47 6.35 -8.60 -6.54
C GLY A 47 7.45 -8.79 -5.50
N VAL A 48 8.37 -7.82 -5.36
CA VAL A 48 9.40 -7.86 -4.30
C VAL A 48 8.76 -7.84 -2.91
N ARG A 49 7.77 -6.99 -2.66
CA ARG A 49 7.04 -6.99 -1.36
C ARG A 49 6.33 -8.30 -1.10
N PHE A 50 5.71 -8.89 -2.13
CA PHE A 50 5.06 -10.19 -2.02
C PHE A 50 6.07 -11.28 -1.61
N ILE A 51 7.22 -11.35 -2.31
CA ILE A 51 8.26 -12.34 -2.05
C ILE A 51 8.83 -12.18 -0.63
N LEU A 52 9.10 -10.94 -0.19
CA LEU A 52 9.58 -10.67 1.17
C LEU A 52 8.54 -11.09 2.23
N ALA A 53 7.27 -10.77 2.01
CA ALA A 53 6.20 -11.14 2.93
C ALA A 53 5.96 -12.66 2.99
N ALA A 54 6.00 -13.33 1.84
CA ALA A 54 5.90 -14.78 1.74
C ALA A 54 7.08 -15.47 2.45
N GLY A 55 8.30 -14.97 2.22
CA GLY A 55 9.51 -15.45 2.89
C GLY A 55 9.43 -15.29 4.42
N LEU A 56 8.96 -14.14 4.90
CA LEU A 56 8.76 -13.90 6.33
C LEU A 56 7.72 -14.87 6.92
N ALA A 57 6.56 -15.02 6.27
CA ALA A 57 5.51 -15.93 6.72
C ALA A 57 5.97 -17.39 6.77
N ALA A 58 6.79 -17.81 5.80
CA ALA A 58 7.38 -19.16 5.78
C ALA A 58 8.42 -19.37 6.90
N LEU A 59 9.12 -18.32 7.34
CA LEU A 59 10.11 -18.39 8.43
C LEU A 59 9.47 -18.30 9.81
N GLU A 60 8.34 -17.60 9.95
CA GLU A 60 7.57 -17.48 11.19
C GLU A 60 6.73 -18.72 11.51
N GLU A 61 6.54 -19.62 10.54
CA GLU A 61 5.88 -20.89 10.79
C GLU A 61 6.67 -21.70 11.83
N PRO A 62 6.06 -22.11 12.96
CA PRO A 62 6.77 -22.77 14.02
C PRO A 62 7.34 -24.08 13.49
N ARG A 63 8.68 -24.17 13.48
CA ARG A 63 9.46 -25.39 13.19
C ARG A 63 9.03 -26.62 14.02
N GLN A 64 8.16 -26.43 15.01
CA GLN A 64 7.63 -27.43 15.94
C GLN A 64 6.49 -28.27 15.35
N SER A 65 5.86 -27.88 14.24
CA SER A 65 4.74 -28.62 13.64
C SER A 65 5.16 -29.72 12.67
N ARG A 66 6.46 -30.06 12.59
CA ARG A 66 6.89 -31.25 11.85
C ARG A 66 6.77 -32.45 12.78
N PRO A 67 5.69 -33.26 12.73
CA PRO A 67 5.68 -34.52 13.46
C PRO A 67 6.90 -35.34 13.01
N PRO A 68 7.58 -36.06 13.92
CA PRO A 68 8.64 -36.97 13.54
C PRO A 68 8.06 -37.99 12.54
N SER A 69 8.61 -37.98 11.32
CA SER A 69 8.23 -38.93 10.28
C SER A 69 8.61 -40.34 10.73
N ALA A 70 7.60 -41.12 11.11
CA ALA A 70 7.67 -42.57 11.24
C ALA A 70 6.28 -43.16 10.97
N GLY A 71 5.93 -43.29 9.69
CA GLY A 71 4.68 -43.89 9.23
C GLY A 71 4.08 -43.13 8.06
N ALA A 72 3.49 -43.86 7.11
CA ALA A 72 2.95 -43.42 5.81
C ALA A 72 2.34 -41.99 5.79
N PRO A 73 2.44 -41.26 4.66
CA PRO A 73 1.77 -39.97 4.51
C PRO A 73 0.26 -40.17 4.72
N SER A 74 -0.26 -39.72 5.87
CA SER A 74 -1.70 -39.66 6.08
C SER A 74 -2.27 -38.51 5.25
N GLU A 75 -3.52 -38.64 4.81
CA GLU A 75 -4.23 -37.57 4.12
C GLU A 75 -4.24 -36.26 4.95
N ASP A 76 -4.21 -36.38 6.27
CA ASP A 76 -4.12 -35.25 7.21
C ASP A 76 -2.81 -34.46 7.06
N ALA A 77 -1.69 -35.13 6.78
CA ALA A 77 -0.40 -34.46 6.57
C ALA A 77 -0.39 -33.65 5.26
N ALA A 78 -1.01 -34.18 4.20
CA ALA A 78 -1.15 -33.48 2.93
C ALA A 78 -2.13 -32.29 3.02
N LEU A 79 -3.23 -32.45 3.76
CA LEU A 79 -4.17 -31.37 4.03
C LEU A 79 -3.51 -30.25 4.85
N LEU A 80 -2.75 -30.60 5.88
CA LEU A 80 -2.03 -29.63 6.69
C LEU A 80 -1.02 -28.83 5.85
N GLU A 81 -0.23 -29.51 5.01
CA GLU A 81 0.74 -28.83 4.13
C GLU A 81 0.06 -27.86 3.16
N ARG A 82 -1.09 -28.25 2.60
CA ARG A 82 -1.88 -27.38 1.73
C ARG A 82 -2.37 -26.13 2.47
N LEU A 83 -2.92 -26.30 3.68
CA LEU A 83 -3.43 -25.19 4.49
C LEU A 83 -2.32 -24.21 4.89
N LEU A 84 -1.12 -24.72 5.20
CA LEU A 84 0.05 -23.89 5.49
C LEU A 84 0.47 -23.07 4.26
N ARG A 85 0.50 -23.70 3.07
CA ARG A 85 0.80 -23.01 1.81
C ARG A 85 -0.21 -21.92 1.49
N GLU A 86 -1.50 -22.22 1.62
CA GLU A 86 -2.59 -21.25 1.43
C GLU A 86 -2.48 -20.09 2.42
N ARG A 87 -2.11 -20.36 3.69
CA ARG A 87 -1.88 -19.32 4.70
C ARG A 87 -0.72 -18.39 4.34
N VAL A 88 0.42 -18.93 3.89
CA VAL A 88 1.57 -18.13 3.43
C VAL A 88 1.15 -17.22 2.28
N GLU A 89 0.42 -17.76 1.30
CA GLU A 89 -0.08 -17.00 0.17
C GLU A 89 -1.03 -15.87 0.59
N ILE A 90 -2.00 -16.16 1.46
CA ILE A 90 -2.95 -15.16 1.97
C ILE A 90 -2.21 -14.05 2.72
N ASN A 91 -1.24 -14.40 3.57
CA ASN A 91 -0.46 -13.41 4.33
C ASN A 91 0.36 -12.50 3.40
N ALA A 92 0.97 -13.07 2.36
CA ALA A 92 1.73 -12.31 1.37
C ALA A 92 0.83 -11.35 0.57
N ARG A 93 -0.34 -11.83 0.11
CA ARG A 93 -1.34 -10.97 -0.56
C ARG A 93 -1.84 -9.87 0.38
N TYR A 94 -2.12 -10.20 1.63
CA TYR A 94 -2.57 -9.23 2.64
C TYR A 94 -1.53 -8.14 2.88
N ALA A 95 -0.24 -8.49 2.97
CA ALA A 95 0.84 -7.51 3.16
C ALA A 95 0.91 -6.52 1.99
N VAL A 96 0.81 -7.00 0.75
CA VAL A 96 0.76 -6.17 -0.46
C VAL A 96 -0.46 -5.24 -0.44
N MET A 97 -1.65 -5.78 -0.17
CA MET A 97 -2.89 -5.01 -0.11
C MET A 97 -2.82 -3.93 0.97
N ARG A 98 -2.29 -4.25 2.15
CA ARG A 98 -2.11 -3.30 3.26
C ARG A 98 -1.19 -2.15 2.86
N PHE A 99 -0.11 -2.44 2.15
CA PHE A 99 0.79 -1.40 1.65
C PHE A 99 0.13 -0.52 0.58
N ARG A 100 -0.62 -1.10 -0.36
CA ARG A 100 -1.39 -0.33 -1.36
C ARG A 100 -2.43 0.57 -0.72
N ALA A 101 -3.17 0.07 0.26
CA ALA A 101 -4.13 0.86 1.02
C ALA A 101 -3.46 2.05 1.72
N TYR A 102 -2.27 1.85 2.29
CA TYR A 102 -1.48 2.94 2.87
C TYR A 102 -1.06 3.98 1.82
N GLN A 103 -0.64 3.56 0.62
CA GLN A 103 -0.31 4.48 -0.47
C GLN A 103 -1.53 5.32 -0.87
N PHE A 104 -2.68 4.68 -1.11
CA PHE A 104 -3.91 5.38 -1.48
C PHE A 104 -4.36 6.38 -0.41
N LEU A 105 -4.22 6.04 0.87
CA LEU A 105 -4.51 6.95 1.96
C LEU A 105 -3.62 8.20 1.90
N LYS A 106 -2.31 8.03 1.69
CA LYS A 106 -1.37 9.15 1.58
C LYS A 106 -1.62 10.00 0.34
N ASP A 107 -1.94 9.39 -0.78
CA ASP A 107 -2.25 10.11 -2.01
C ASP A 107 -3.56 10.90 -1.88
N ALA A 108 -4.58 10.32 -1.23
CA ALA A 108 -5.84 11.01 -0.93
C ALA A 108 -5.62 12.22 0.00
N GLN A 109 -4.76 12.08 1.02
CA GLN A 109 -4.39 13.20 1.90
C GLN A 109 -3.68 14.32 1.12
N ALA A 110 -2.72 13.97 0.26
CA ALA A 110 -2.01 14.94 -0.56
C ALA A 110 -2.95 15.65 -1.56
N LEU A 111 -3.86 14.92 -2.19
CA LEU A 111 -4.88 15.49 -3.09
C LEU A 111 -5.85 16.41 -2.34
N ALA A 112 -6.28 16.04 -1.13
CA ALA A 112 -7.16 16.89 -0.32
C ALA A 112 -6.49 18.22 0.06
N LEU A 113 -5.20 18.19 0.39
CA LEU A 113 -4.42 19.41 0.66
C LEU A 113 -4.32 20.30 -0.59
N ARG A 114 -3.98 19.72 -1.75
CA ARG A 114 -3.91 20.46 -3.03
C ARG A 114 -5.26 21.06 -3.42
N LEU A 115 -6.35 20.32 -3.23
CA LEU A 115 -7.70 20.79 -3.51
C LEU A 115 -8.04 22.02 -2.67
N ASN A 116 -7.71 22.01 -1.37
CA ASN A 116 -7.96 23.16 -0.49
C ASN A 116 -7.19 24.40 -0.96
N VAL A 117 -5.93 24.25 -1.39
CA VAL A 117 -5.12 25.36 -1.93
C VAL A 117 -5.77 25.93 -3.18
N CYS A 118 -6.13 25.10 -4.16
CA CYS A 118 -6.79 25.57 -5.39
C CYS A 118 -8.14 26.25 -5.11
N GLN A 119 -8.89 25.78 -4.11
CA GLN A 119 -10.15 26.42 -3.70
C GLN A 119 -9.91 27.80 -3.08
N GLN A 120 -8.90 27.95 -2.24
CA GLN A 120 -8.51 29.23 -1.66
C GLN A 120 -8.09 30.23 -2.74
N GLU A 121 -7.22 29.83 -3.66
CA GLU A 121 -6.78 30.67 -4.79
C GLU A 121 -7.96 31.11 -5.66
N ARG A 122 -8.88 30.20 -5.98
CA ARG A 122 -10.09 30.51 -6.73
C ARG A 122 -10.95 31.55 -6.00
N ASP A 123 -11.13 31.41 -4.70
CA ASP A 123 -11.98 32.30 -3.92
C ASP A 123 -11.31 33.67 -3.70
N GLU A 124 -9.99 33.73 -3.64
CA GLU A 124 -9.22 34.98 -3.69
C GLU A 124 -9.37 35.68 -5.04
N LEU A 125 -9.16 34.98 -6.15
CA LEU A 125 -9.32 35.54 -7.50
C LEU A 125 -10.75 36.06 -7.71
N ARG A 126 -11.77 35.34 -7.22
CA ARG A 126 -13.16 35.80 -7.27
C ARG A 126 -13.39 37.08 -6.48
N ARG A 127 -12.82 37.19 -5.27
CA ARG A 127 -12.87 38.40 -4.45
C ARG A 127 -12.17 39.57 -5.16
N TRP A 128 -11.00 39.33 -5.75
CA TRP A 128 -10.28 40.32 -6.54
C TRP A 128 -11.08 40.82 -7.75
N VAL A 129 -11.68 39.90 -8.53
CA VAL A 129 -12.52 40.27 -9.67
C VAL A 129 -13.76 41.07 -9.23
N ALA A 130 -14.40 40.69 -8.13
CA ALA A 130 -15.53 41.44 -7.59
C ALA A 130 -15.11 42.87 -7.20
N HIS A 131 -13.99 43.01 -6.49
CA HIS A 131 -13.46 44.30 -6.07
C HIS A 131 -13.09 45.20 -7.27
N LEU A 132 -12.44 44.64 -8.29
CA LEU A 132 -12.10 45.40 -9.51
C LEU A 132 -13.34 45.90 -10.25
N ARG A 133 -14.42 45.08 -10.30
CA ARG A 133 -15.69 45.47 -10.93
C ARG A 133 -16.39 46.59 -10.18
N GLU A 134 -16.38 46.55 -8.84
CA GLU A 134 -16.94 47.61 -8.00
C GLU A 134 -16.18 48.93 -8.22
N ASN A 135 -14.85 48.89 -8.26
CA ASN A 135 -14.01 50.06 -8.48
C ASN A 135 -14.17 50.65 -9.89
N SER A 136 -14.30 49.80 -10.93
CA SER A 136 -14.54 50.28 -12.29
C SER A 136 -15.92 50.92 -12.45
N ALA A 137 -16.95 50.35 -11.81
CA ALA A 137 -18.31 50.91 -11.85
C ALA A 137 -18.39 52.26 -11.08
N GLY A 138 -17.63 52.41 -9.99
CA GLY A 138 -17.53 53.68 -9.26
C GLY A 138 -16.80 54.79 -10.03
N ALA A 139 -15.85 54.43 -10.90
CA ALA A 139 -15.10 55.38 -11.71
C ALA A 139 -15.89 55.95 -12.91
N GLU A 140 -16.92 55.24 -13.39
CA GLU A 140 -17.80 55.72 -14.47
C GLU A 140 -18.96 56.60 -13.97
N ALA A 141 -19.24 56.60 -12.66
CA ALA A 141 -20.33 57.34 -12.03
C ALA A 141 -19.90 58.69 -11.40
N ALA A 142 -18.61 59.02 -11.42
CA ALA A 142 -18.02 60.26 -10.88
C ALA A 142 -17.51 61.15 -12.01
#